data_AF-A0A536TB59-F1
#
_entry.id   AF-A0A536TB59-F1
#
_cell.length_a   1.000
_cell.length_b   1.000
_cell.length_c   1.000
_cell.angle_alpha   90.00
_cell.angle_beta   90.00
_cell.angle_gamma   90.00
#
_symmetry.space_group_name_H-M   'P 1'
#
loop_
_entity.id
_entity.type
_entity.pdbx_description
1 polymer ?
#
loop_
_entity_poly.entity_id
_entity_poly.type
_entity_poly.pdbx_seq_one_letter_code
_entity_poly.pdbx_strand_id
1 'polypeptide(L)'
;MKMTRLAAWAMVLVIAMPAALLPIAALAQAQQPAPAAPQEATPLSPAPAPTPPAVSGVRTTEVVENPYGLEAVWRGGDIVSRATIAILVIMSLGSWYIIVTKVYEQYKMGRQARAADKKFWSAPSVRQGTDSLKPNSPYRFIAESGLEASSKHGGLQGNVDVNTWITMSIQRAIDNVQSRTQDGLAFLATVGSTAPFVGLFGTVWGIYHALTAIGIAGQASIDKVAGPVGEALIMT
;
A
#
# COMPACT_ATOMS: atom_id res chain seq x y z
N MET A 1 -24.74 -13.83 -8.12
CA MET A 1 -24.98 -12.45 -7.63
C MET A 1 -24.34 -12.11 -6.27
N LYS A 2 -23.48 -12.97 -5.66
CA LYS A 2 -22.87 -12.73 -4.33
C LYS A 2 -21.41 -12.21 -4.35
N MET A 3 -20.73 -12.21 -5.49
CA MET A 3 -19.30 -11.87 -5.58
C MET A 3 -19.00 -10.37 -5.68
N THR A 4 -19.97 -9.55 -6.10
CA THR A 4 -19.79 -8.08 -6.19
C THR A 4 -19.86 -7.37 -4.84
N ARG A 5 -20.46 -8.00 -3.82
CA ARG A 5 -20.57 -7.42 -2.47
C ARG A 5 -19.33 -7.62 -1.60
N LEU A 6 -18.50 -8.62 -1.88
CA LEU A 6 -17.25 -8.85 -1.15
C LEU A 6 -16.13 -7.89 -1.57
N ALA A 7 -16.12 -7.47 -2.84
CA ALA A 7 -15.20 -6.43 -3.32
C ALA A 7 -15.52 -5.04 -2.72
N ALA A 8 -16.80 -4.73 -2.50
CA ALA A 8 -17.23 -3.47 -1.88
C ALA A 8 -16.84 -3.36 -0.39
N TRP A 9 -16.73 -4.48 0.34
CA TRP A 9 -16.35 -4.46 1.75
C TRP A 9 -14.83 -4.36 1.96
N ALA A 10 -14.02 -4.81 1.01
CA ALA A 10 -12.57 -4.63 1.06
C ALA A 10 -12.15 -3.16 0.83
N MET A 11 -12.99 -2.37 0.15
CA MET A 11 -12.75 -0.93 -0.09
C MET A 11 -13.16 -0.04 1.10
N VAL A 12 -14.05 -0.51 1.99
CA VAL A 12 -14.54 0.27 3.14
C VAL A 12 -13.67 0.12 4.39
N LEU A 13 -12.84 -0.92 4.49
CA LEU A 13 -12.11 -1.21 5.74
C LEU A 13 -10.77 -0.49 5.93
N VAL A 14 -10.39 0.42 5.03
CA VAL A 14 -9.10 1.15 5.09
C VAL A 14 -9.24 2.57 5.68
N ILE A 15 -10.44 3.00 6.09
CA ILE A 15 -10.66 4.37 6.63
C ILE A 15 -10.42 4.49 8.15
N ALA A 16 -10.09 3.42 8.87
CA ALA A 16 -9.93 3.50 10.33
C ALA A 16 -8.60 2.93 10.83
N MET A 17 -7.55 3.75 10.79
CA MET A 17 -6.41 3.56 11.69
C MET A 17 -5.84 4.93 12.11
N PRO A 18 -5.93 5.32 13.40
CA PRO A 18 -5.40 6.59 13.86
C PRO A 18 -3.90 6.42 14.15
N ALA A 19 -3.06 7.02 13.32
CA ALA A 19 -1.65 7.19 13.65
C ALA A 19 -1.54 8.34 14.67
N ALA A 20 -1.41 7.98 15.94
CA ALA A 20 -1.03 8.89 17.00
C ALA A 20 0.38 9.44 16.72
N LEU A 21 0.44 10.72 16.32
CA LEU A 21 1.68 11.49 16.23
C LEU A 21 1.80 12.36 17.48
N LEU A 22 2.84 12.11 18.26
CA LEU A 22 3.34 13.02 19.29
C LEU A 22 3.90 14.30 18.61
N PRO A 23 3.68 15.51 19.15
CA PRO A 23 4.23 16.72 18.57
C PRO A 23 5.69 16.89 19.00
N ILE A 24 6.61 16.95 18.04
CA ILE A 24 7.95 17.49 18.27
C ILE A 24 7.79 19.02 18.31
N ALA A 25 7.93 19.60 19.49
CA ALA A 25 8.02 21.03 19.71
C ALA A 25 9.31 21.56 19.08
N ALA A 26 9.20 22.19 17.91
CA ALA A 26 10.26 23.00 17.34
C ALA A 26 10.23 24.40 17.99
N LEU A 27 11.37 24.85 18.51
CA LEU A 27 11.56 26.18 19.07
C LEU A 27 11.15 27.26 18.05
N ALA A 28 10.10 28.00 18.38
CA ALA A 28 9.78 29.27 17.75
C ALA A 28 10.76 30.33 18.26
N GLN A 29 11.74 30.73 17.44
CA GLN A 29 12.40 32.02 17.62
C GLN A 29 11.43 33.12 17.21
N ALA A 30 10.96 33.88 18.20
CA ALA A 30 10.18 35.10 17.99
C ALA A 30 11.06 36.17 17.33
N GLN A 31 10.74 36.54 16.10
CA GLN A 31 11.28 37.74 15.47
C GLN A 31 10.45 38.95 15.95
N GLN A 32 11.04 39.85 16.73
CA GLN A 32 10.42 41.11 17.14
C GLN A 32 10.15 42.01 15.92
N PRO A 33 8.99 42.68 15.82
CA PRO A 33 8.78 43.73 14.82
C PRO A 33 9.58 44.99 15.22
N ALA A 34 10.25 45.61 14.26
CA ALA A 34 10.93 46.89 14.42
C ALA A 34 9.91 48.05 14.59
N PRO A 35 10.29 49.18 15.25
CA PRO A 35 9.35 50.27 15.56
C PRO A 35 8.99 51.08 14.32
N ALA A 36 7.68 51.34 14.15
CA ALA A 36 7.14 52.25 13.15
C ALA A 36 7.41 53.72 13.53
N ALA A 37 7.89 54.52 12.58
CA ALA A 37 7.96 55.98 12.68
C ALA A 37 6.57 56.61 12.37
N PRO A 38 6.22 57.78 12.94
CA PRO A 38 4.85 58.30 12.93
C PRO A 38 4.47 58.89 11.57
N GLN A 39 3.36 58.42 10.98
CA GLN A 39 2.70 59.13 9.88
C GLN A 39 1.67 60.11 10.45
N GLU A 40 1.85 61.38 10.11
CA GLU A 40 0.94 62.50 10.41
C GLU A 40 -0.47 62.26 9.85
N ALA A 41 -1.46 62.60 10.68
CA ALA A 41 -2.87 62.57 10.32
C ALA A 41 -3.20 63.65 9.28
N THR A 42 -3.84 63.26 8.19
CA THR A 42 -4.58 64.17 7.29
C THR A 42 -6.06 63.81 7.31
N PRO A 43 -6.98 64.80 7.31
CA PRO A 43 -8.33 64.62 7.83
C PRO A 43 -9.30 63.98 6.82
N LEU A 44 -10.28 63.28 7.38
CA LEU A 44 -11.39 62.59 6.71
C LEU A 44 -12.26 63.55 5.87
N SER A 45 -12.66 63.08 4.69
CA SER A 45 -13.81 63.59 3.91
C SER A 45 -14.44 62.46 3.06
N PRO A 46 -15.73 62.56 2.71
CA PRO A 46 -16.73 61.58 3.11
C PRO A 46 -17.05 60.50 2.06
N ALA A 47 -17.64 59.40 2.54
CA ALA A 47 -18.13 58.28 1.76
C ALA A 47 -19.18 58.69 0.69
N PRO A 48 -19.14 58.11 -0.53
CA PRO A 48 -20.30 58.05 -1.40
C PRO A 48 -21.17 56.83 -1.09
N ALA A 49 -22.49 57.07 -1.16
CA ALA A 49 -23.61 56.19 -0.83
C ALA A 49 -23.73 54.92 -1.73
N PRO A 50 -24.52 53.90 -1.33
CA PRO A 50 -24.55 52.59 -1.98
C PRO A 50 -25.40 52.59 -3.25
N THR A 51 -24.91 51.95 -4.31
CA THR A 51 -25.71 51.63 -5.51
C THR A 51 -26.30 50.21 -5.45
N PRO A 52 -27.54 49.98 -5.93
CA PRO A 52 -28.35 48.78 -5.66
C PRO A 52 -27.99 47.54 -6.52
N PRO A 53 -28.53 46.34 -6.20
CA PRO A 53 -28.08 45.07 -6.74
C PRO A 53 -28.79 44.70 -8.03
N ALA A 54 -28.06 44.14 -8.99
CA ALA A 54 -28.47 43.06 -9.91
C ALA A 54 -27.47 42.98 -11.08
N VAL A 55 -26.90 41.81 -11.36
CA VAL A 55 -27.53 40.82 -12.25
C VAL A 55 -26.71 39.52 -12.21
N SER A 56 -27.42 38.41 -12.20
CA SER A 56 -26.90 37.05 -12.23
C SER A 56 -25.95 36.83 -13.41
N GLY A 57 -24.66 36.70 -13.13
CA GLY A 57 -23.66 36.22 -14.07
C GLY A 57 -23.73 34.71 -14.18
N VAL A 58 -23.91 34.24 -15.41
CA VAL A 58 -23.89 32.84 -15.86
C VAL A 58 -22.80 32.05 -15.13
N ARG A 59 -23.14 30.88 -14.56
CA ARG A 59 -22.14 29.88 -14.14
C ARG A 59 -21.49 29.32 -15.40
N THR A 60 -20.51 30.04 -15.94
CA THR A 60 -19.54 29.46 -16.86
C THR A 60 -18.81 28.42 -16.04
N THR A 61 -18.97 27.14 -16.41
CA THR A 61 -18.15 26.07 -15.87
C THR A 61 -16.76 26.35 -16.43
N GLU A 62 -15.96 27.14 -15.69
CA GLU A 62 -14.56 27.29 -15.99
C GLU A 62 -13.96 25.90 -15.85
N VAL A 63 -13.61 25.29 -16.99
CA VAL A 63 -12.74 24.13 -16.98
C VAL A 63 -11.42 24.68 -16.45
N VAL A 64 -11.23 24.55 -15.14
CA VAL A 64 -9.95 24.82 -14.48
C VAL A 64 -8.99 23.78 -15.04
N GLU A 65 -8.34 24.16 -16.14
CA GLU A 65 -7.21 23.45 -16.71
C GLU A 65 -6.10 23.55 -15.67
N ASN A 66 -6.02 22.53 -14.81
CA ASN A 66 -5.19 22.58 -13.62
C ASN A 66 -3.71 22.60 -14.06
N PRO A 67 -3.00 23.73 -13.88
CA PRO A 67 -1.60 23.84 -14.30
C PRO A 67 -0.66 22.95 -13.46
N TYR A 68 -1.20 22.26 -12.44
CA TYR A 68 -0.53 21.30 -11.56
C TYR A 68 -1.11 19.87 -11.67
N GLY A 69 -1.84 19.56 -12.75
CA GLY A 69 -2.38 18.21 -12.97
C GLY A 69 -1.29 17.15 -13.23
N LEU A 70 -1.65 15.87 -13.14
CA LEU A 70 -0.74 14.74 -13.47
C LEU A 70 -0.14 14.87 -14.88
N GLU A 71 -0.86 15.51 -15.80
CA GLU A 71 -0.38 15.82 -17.15
C GLU A 71 0.73 16.89 -17.17
N ALA A 72 0.65 17.90 -16.30
CA ALA A 72 1.69 18.92 -16.15
C ALA A 72 2.97 18.32 -15.56
N VAL A 73 2.85 17.46 -14.53
CA VAL A 73 3.97 16.68 -13.97
C VAL A 73 4.61 15.78 -15.04
N TRP A 74 3.80 15.19 -15.92
CA TRP A 74 4.31 14.34 -16.99
C TRP A 74 4.90 15.12 -18.17
N ARG A 75 4.51 16.36 -18.42
CA ARG A 75 5.10 17.21 -19.48
C ARG A 75 6.34 17.96 -18.99
N GLY A 76 6.32 18.49 -17.77
CA GLY A 76 7.39 19.26 -17.15
C GLY A 76 8.41 18.43 -16.38
N GLY A 77 8.04 17.22 -15.93
CA GLY A 77 8.88 16.39 -15.07
C GLY A 77 10.08 15.77 -15.78
N ASP A 78 11.22 15.80 -15.09
CA ASP A 78 12.49 15.18 -15.47
C ASP A 78 12.34 13.65 -15.67
N ILE A 79 13.21 13.04 -16.50
CA ILE A 79 13.16 11.61 -16.80
C ILE A 79 13.28 10.74 -15.55
N VAL A 80 14.06 11.20 -14.57
CA VAL A 80 14.26 10.50 -13.29
C VAL A 80 12.97 10.52 -12.47
N SER A 81 12.27 11.65 -12.41
CA SER A 81 10.98 11.80 -11.71
C SER A 81 9.93 10.85 -12.28
N ARG A 82 9.83 10.75 -13.61
CA ARG A 82 8.92 9.82 -14.29
C ARG A 82 9.28 8.37 -14.00
N ALA A 83 10.57 8.05 -13.98
CA ALA A 83 11.04 6.70 -13.65
C ALA A 83 10.68 6.32 -12.20
N THR A 84 10.88 7.22 -11.23
CA THR A 84 10.52 6.99 -9.83
C THR A 84 9.02 6.71 -9.67
N ILE A 85 8.15 7.54 -10.26
CA ILE A 85 6.70 7.33 -10.24
C ILE A 85 6.33 6.00 -10.91
N ALA A 86 6.93 5.68 -12.06
CA ALA A 86 6.67 4.41 -12.75
C ALA A 86 7.05 3.20 -11.90
N ILE A 87 8.19 3.25 -11.19
CA ILE A 87 8.63 2.20 -10.28
C ILE A 87 7.64 2.05 -9.12
N LEU A 88 7.22 3.14 -8.48
CA LEU A 88 6.24 3.11 -7.39
C LEU A 88 4.90 2.52 -7.84
N VAL A 89 4.43 2.87 -9.04
CA VAL A 89 3.20 2.31 -9.62
C VAL A 89 3.34 0.80 -9.84
N ILE A 90 4.46 0.33 -10.41
CA ILE A 90 4.72 -1.10 -10.62
C ILE A 90 4.75 -1.85 -9.27
N MET A 91 5.43 -1.29 -8.26
CA MET A 91 5.49 -1.86 -6.90
C MET A 91 4.10 -1.94 -6.24
N SER A 92 3.25 -0.92 -6.46
CA SER A 92 1.88 -0.89 -5.97
C SER A 92 1.01 -1.96 -6.64
N LEU A 93 1.06 -2.06 -7.97
CA LEU A 93 0.32 -3.07 -8.73
C LEU A 93 0.77 -4.50 -8.36
N GLY A 94 2.08 -4.72 -8.22
CA GLY A 94 2.64 -5.99 -7.78
C GLY A 94 2.17 -6.37 -6.37
N SER A 95 2.17 -5.42 -5.44
CA SER A 95 1.65 -5.63 -4.08
C SER A 95 0.18 -6.03 -4.08
N TRP A 96 -0.66 -5.28 -4.79
CA TRP A 96 -2.09 -5.58 -4.90
C TRP A 96 -2.37 -6.95 -5.51
N TYR A 97 -1.64 -7.32 -6.58
CA TYR A 97 -1.75 -8.64 -7.20
C TYR A 97 -1.46 -9.78 -6.21
N ILE A 98 -0.38 -9.66 -5.44
CA ILE A 98 -0.01 -10.68 -4.44
C ILE A 98 -1.04 -10.71 -3.30
N ILE A 99 -1.48 -9.56 -2.80
CA ILE A 99 -2.50 -9.47 -1.73
C ILE A 99 -3.78 -10.18 -2.15
N VAL A 100 -4.31 -9.89 -3.34
CA VAL A 100 -5.55 -10.51 -3.83
C VAL A 100 -5.39 -12.02 -3.98
N THR A 101 -4.27 -12.46 -4.57
CA THR A 101 -3.98 -13.89 -4.75
C THR A 101 -3.88 -14.61 -3.41
N LYS A 102 -3.16 -14.04 -2.44
CA LYS A 102 -2.99 -14.63 -1.11
C LYS A 102 -4.26 -14.65 -0.27
N VAL A 103 -5.05 -13.59 -0.31
CA VAL A 103 -6.36 -13.55 0.36
C VAL A 103 -7.28 -14.63 -0.24
N TYR A 104 -7.28 -14.80 -1.55
CA TYR A 104 -8.05 -15.85 -2.21
C TYR A 104 -7.57 -17.26 -1.84
N GLU A 105 -6.26 -17.51 -1.84
CA GLU A 105 -5.65 -18.77 -1.38
C GLU A 105 -6.03 -19.07 0.07
N GLN A 106 -5.88 -18.11 0.98
CA GLN A 106 -6.20 -18.24 2.39
C GLN A 106 -7.70 -18.53 2.60
N TYR A 107 -8.58 -17.85 1.87
CA TYR A 107 -10.02 -18.09 1.93
C TYR A 107 -10.37 -19.50 1.43
N LYS A 108 -9.77 -19.93 0.32
CA LYS A 108 -9.94 -21.28 -0.24
C LYS A 108 -9.46 -22.35 0.74
N MET A 109 -8.29 -22.17 1.34
CA MET A 109 -7.73 -23.06 2.36
C MET A 109 -8.63 -23.11 3.60
N GLY A 110 -9.10 -21.97 4.12
CA GLY A 110 -10.02 -21.93 5.26
C GLY A 110 -11.34 -22.67 5.01
N ARG A 111 -11.87 -22.61 3.77
CA ARG A 111 -13.04 -23.43 3.40
C ARG A 111 -12.72 -24.92 3.34
N GLN A 112 -11.54 -25.29 2.85
CA GLN A 112 -11.10 -26.68 2.83
C GLN A 112 -10.86 -27.22 4.25
N ALA A 113 -10.33 -26.41 5.16
CA ALA A 113 -10.15 -26.73 6.58
C ALA A 113 -11.47 -27.15 7.21
N ARG A 114 -12.50 -26.30 7.10
CA ARG A 114 -13.84 -26.59 7.62
C ARG A 114 -14.48 -27.84 7.01
N ALA A 115 -14.15 -28.15 5.75
CA ALA A 115 -14.62 -29.35 5.09
C ALA A 115 -13.88 -30.60 5.58
N ALA A 116 -12.57 -30.49 5.81
CA ALA A 116 -11.76 -31.53 6.45
C ALA A 116 -12.30 -31.82 7.85
N ASP A 117 -12.53 -30.80 8.68
CA ASP A 117 -13.03 -30.99 10.04
C ASP A 117 -14.34 -31.78 10.11
N LYS A 118 -15.23 -31.57 9.13
CA LYS A 118 -16.52 -32.26 9.07
C LYS A 118 -16.44 -33.65 8.45
N LYS A 119 -15.66 -33.84 7.39
CA LYS A 119 -15.66 -35.07 6.58
C LYS A 119 -14.56 -36.04 6.96
N PHE A 120 -13.37 -35.53 7.26
CA PHE A 120 -12.21 -36.35 7.60
C PHE A 120 -12.40 -37.00 8.97
N TRP A 121 -12.76 -36.21 9.99
CA TRP A 121 -12.94 -36.72 11.37
C TRP A 121 -14.20 -37.57 11.56
N SER A 122 -15.17 -37.49 10.66
CA SER A 122 -16.36 -38.36 10.69
C SER A 122 -16.19 -39.63 9.86
N ALA A 123 -15.07 -39.79 9.14
CA ALA A 123 -14.85 -40.94 8.30
C ALA A 123 -14.49 -42.20 9.12
N PRO A 124 -14.91 -43.40 8.68
CA PRO A 124 -14.60 -44.66 9.36
C PRO A 124 -13.12 -45.05 9.37
N SER A 125 -12.30 -44.46 8.48
CA SER A 125 -10.87 -44.72 8.39
C SER A 125 -10.11 -43.53 7.82
N VAL A 126 -8.82 -43.44 8.11
CA VAL A 126 -7.93 -42.38 7.60
C VAL A 126 -7.91 -42.37 6.07
N ARG A 127 -7.89 -43.54 5.41
CA ARG A 127 -7.90 -43.63 3.95
C ARG A 127 -9.19 -43.08 3.33
N GLN A 128 -10.36 -43.47 3.85
CA GLN A 128 -11.64 -42.92 3.39
C GLN A 128 -11.77 -41.43 3.71
N GLY A 129 -11.25 -40.97 4.85
CA GLY A 129 -11.16 -39.56 5.19
C GLY A 129 -10.33 -38.78 4.17
N THR A 130 -9.16 -39.30 3.81
CA THR A 130 -8.27 -38.72 2.79
C THR A 130 -8.93 -38.64 1.41
N ASP A 131 -9.62 -39.69 0.98
CA ASP A 131 -10.31 -39.74 -0.31
C ASP A 131 -11.50 -38.76 -0.39
N SER A 132 -12.11 -38.45 0.76
CA SER A 132 -13.20 -37.46 0.86
C SER A 132 -12.73 -36.01 0.68
N LEU A 133 -11.42 -35.75 0.80
CA LEU A 133 -10.81 -34.45 0.63
C LEU A 133 -10.54 -34.15 -0.85
N LYS A 134 -10.58 -32.87 -1.21
CA LYS A 134 -10.30 -32.45 -2.59
C LYS A 134 -8.85 -32.77 -2.98
N PRO A 135 -8.59 -33.26 -4.21
CA PRO A 135 -7.23 -33.55 -4.71
C PRO A 135 -6.23 -32.41 -4.50
N ASN A 136 -6.63 -31.17 -4.81
CA ASN A 136 -5.78 -29.98 -4.69
C ASN A 136 -5.93 -29.29 -3.31
N SER A 137 -6.07 -30.04 -2.23
CA SER A 137 -6.16 -29.50 -0.87
C SER A 137 -4.89 -29.76 -0.08
N PRO A 138 -4.33 -28.76 0.62
CA PRO A 138 -3.19 -28.98 1.50
C PRO A 138 -3.47 -30.01 2.60
N TYR A 139 -4.71 -30.08 3.09
CA TYR A 139 -5.13 -31.08 4.07
C TYR A 139 -5.07 -32.50 3.54
N ARG A 140 -5.36 -32.69 2.25
CA ARG A 140 -5.24 -34.00 1.59
C ARG A 140 -3.79 -34.42 1.50
N PHE A 141 -2.91 -33.50 1.08
CA PHE A 141 -1.47 -33.74 1.00
C PHE A 141 -0.88 -34.17 2.36
N ILE A 142 -1.28 -33.50 3.45
CA ILE A 142 -0.85 -33.86 4.81
C ILE A 142 -1.39 -35.25 5.21
N ALA A 143 -2.66 -35.54 4.94
CA ALA A 143 -3.27 -36.83 5.26
C ALA A 143 -2.66 -37.99 4.43
N GLU A 144 -2.36 -37.76 3.14
CA GLU A 144 -1.66 -38.70 2.27
C GLU A 144 -0.24 -38.96 2.78
N SER A 145 0.48 -37.93 3.22
CA SER A 145 1.84 -38.06 3.77
C SER A 145 1.89 -38.92 5.04
N GLY A 146 0.87 -38.81 5.91
CA GLY A 146 0.74 -39.68 7.08
C GLY A 146 0.40 -41.13 6.72
N LEU A 147 -0.48 -41.32 5.74
CA LEU A 147 -0.89 -42.64 5.26
C LEU A 147 0.26 -43.37 4.53
N GLU A 148 1.02 -42.63 3.73
CA GLU A 148 2.21 -43.12 3.07
C GLU A 148 3.29 -43.50 4.09
N ALA A 149 3.53 -42.66 5.09
CA ALA A 149 4.49 -42.94 6.17
C ALA A 149 4.11 -44.18 6.99
N SER A 150 2.81 -44.40 7.22
CA SER A 150 2.32 -45.62 7.87
C SER A 150 2.54 -46.87 7.02
N SER A 151 2.48 -46.77 5.69
CA SER A 151 2.65 -47.91 4.76
C SER A 151 4.11 -48.23 4.42
N LYS A 152 5.00 -47.23 4.43
CA LYS A 152 6.41 -47.35 4.00
C LYS A 152 7.38 -47.54 5.16
N HIS A 153 6.89 -47.81 6.37
CA HIS A 153 7.75 -48.11 7.51
C HIS A 153 8.42 -49.49 7.34
N GLY A 154 9.65 -49.48 6.84
CA GLY A 154 10.46 -50.68 6.60
C GLY A 154 11.91 -50.34 6.22
N GLY A 155 12.83 -51.30 6.36
CA GLY A 155 14.25 -51.11 6.05
C GLY A 155 15.01 -50.25 7.09
N LEU A 156 15.96 -49.43 6.66
CA LEU A 156 16.80 -48.58 7.55
C LEU A 156 15.99 -47.61 8.43
N GLN A 157 14.75 -47.30 8.03
CA GLN A 157 13.80 -46.45 8.77
C GLN A 157 13.15 -47.20 9.95
N GLY A 158 13.28 -48.53 9.99
CA GLY A 158 12.77 -49.38 11.07
C GLY A 158 13.49 -49.21 12.42
N ASN A 159 14.61 -48.49 12.45
CA ASN A 159 15.30 -48.12 13.68
C ASN A 159 14.60 -47.02 14.48
N VAL A 160 13.58 -46.37 13.89
CA VAL A 160 12.78 -45.33 14.52
C VAL A 160 11.38 -45.88 14.77
N ASP A 161 10.84 -45.60 15.95
CA ASP A 161 9.46 -45.95 16.32
C ASP A 161 8.46 -45.43 15.26
N VAL A 162 7.45 -46.26 14.95
CA VAL A 162 6.46 -45.99 13.89
C VAL A 162 5.69 -44.69 14.17
N ASN A 163 5.30 -44.45 15.43
CA ASN A 163 4.56 -43.24 15.79
C ASN A 163 5.43 -42.00 15.61
N THR A 164 6.70 -42.10 16.00
CA THR A 164 7.69 -41.02 15.81
C THR A 164 7.89 -40.73 14.32
N TRP A 165 8.07 -41.76 13.49
CA TRP A 165 8.22 -41.61 12.04
C TRP A 165 7.01 -40.96 11.38
N ILE A 166 5.80 -41.41 11.70
CA ILE A 166 4.55 -40.83 11.17
C ILE A 166 4.42 -39.37 11.57
N THR A 167 4.67 -39.04 12.85
CA THR A 167 4.61 -37.68 13.36
C THR A 167 5.59 -36.77 12.62
N MET A 168 6.83 -37.21 12.42
CA MET A 168 7.83 -36.45 11.66
C MET A 168 7.43 -36.26 10.19
N SER A 169 6.83 -37.28 9.54
CA SER A 169 6.35 -37.16 8.17
C SER A 169 5.22 -36.13 8.05
N ILE A 170 4.25 -36.18 8.95
CA ILE A 170 3.14 -35.22 9.02
C ILE A 170 3.69 -33.81 9.27
N GLN A 171 4.62 -33.65 10.21
CA GLN A 171 5.22 -32.34 10.49
C GLN A 171 5.92 -31.77 9.28
N ARG A 172 6.74 -32.56 8.55
CA ARG A 172 7.36 -32.12 7.30
C ARG A 172 6.34 -31.72 6.25
N ALA A 173 5.22 -32.43 6.16
CA ALA A 173 4.14 -32.08 5.24
C ALA A 173 3.46 -30.76 5.62
N ILE A 174 3.25 -30.52 6.91
CA ILE A 174 2.74 -29.25 7.45
C ILE A 174 3.72 -28.11 7.12
N ASP A 175 5.01 -28.29 7.40
CA ASP A 175 6.04 -27.30 7.15
C ASP A 175 6.14 -26.94 5.66
N ASN A 176 6.01 -27.94 4.78
CA ASN A 176 5.99 -27.72 3.32
C ASN A 176 4.77 -26.88 2.92
N VAL A 177 3.58 -27.21 3.41
CA VAL A 177 2.35 -26.44 3.15
C VAL A 177 2.49 -25.01 3.67
N GLN A 178 3.05 -24.84 4.88
CA GLN A 178 3.28 -23.54 5.49
C GLN A 178 4.25 -22.70 4.65
N SER A 179 5.38 -23.27 4.24
CA SER A 179 6.36 -22.61 3.38
C SER A 179 5.73 -22.12 2.08
N ARG A 180 4.97 -22.97 1.39
CA ARG A 180 4.27 -22.60 0.15
C ARG A 180 3.24 -21.48 0.35
N THR A 181 2.61 -21.44 1.51
CA THR A 181 1.64 -20.39 1.83
C THR A 181 2.34 -19.04 2.05
N GLN A 182 3.58 -19.06 2.55
CA GLN A 182 4.40 -17.88 2.79
C GLN A 182 5.10 -17.33 1.53
N ASP A 183 5.12 -18.08 0.43
CA ASP A 183 5.69 -17.63 -0.84
C ASP A 183 5.15 -16.25 -1.26
N GLY A 184 6.01 -15.35 -1.71
CA GLY A 184 5.61 -14.00 -2.15
C GLY A 184 5.36 -12.99 -1.02
N LEU A 185 5.23 -13.42 0.25
CA LEU A 185 5.20 -12.48 1.38
C LEU A 185 6.53 -11.71 1.52
N ALA A 186 7.65 -12.35 1.17
CA ALA A 186 8.96 -11.70 1.14
C ALA A 186 8.99 -10.50 0.19
N PHE A 187 8.34 -10.59 -0.98
CA PHE A 187 8.24 -9.47 -1.91
C PHE A 187 7.44 -8.32 -1.32
N LEU A 188 6.29 -8.60 -0.71
CA LEU A 188 5.48 -7.58 -0.02
C LEU A 188 6.27 -6.90 1.09
N ALA A 189 7.04 -7.66 1.87
CA ALA A 189 7.90 -7.12 2.91
C ALA A 189 8.99 -6.21 2.34
N THR A 190 9.64 -6.62 1.24
CA THR A 190 10.64 -5.79 0.56
C THR A 190 10.01 -4.50 0.03
N VAL A 191 8.91 -4.59 -0.71
CA VAL A 191 8.23 -3.40 -1.27
C VAL A 191 7.75 -2.47 -0.16
N GLY A 192 7.15 -2.99 0.90
CA GLY A 192 6.70 -2.18 2.04
C GLY A 192 7.84 -1.44 2.75
N SER A 193 9.04 -2.01 2.78
CA SER A 193 10.22 -1.39 3.38
C SER A 193 10.94 -0.43 2.43
N THR A 194 11.01 -0.73 1.13
CA THR A 194 11.81 0.05 0.16
C THR A 194 11.03 1.19 -0.49
N ALA A 195 9.70 1.08 -0.62
CA ALA A 195 8.87 2.10 -1.28
C ALA A 195 9.02 3.51 -0.66
N PRO A 196 9.07 3.70 0.67
CA PRO A 196 9.27 5.03 1.26
C PRO A 196 10.61 5.66 0.85
N PHE A 197 11.67 4.86 0.71
CA PHE A 197 12.98 5.35 0.28
C PHE A 197 12.98 5.71 -1.22
N VAL A 198 12.25 4.96 -2.05
CA VAL A 198 12.07 5.28 -3.46
C VAL A 198 11.32 6.61 -3.63
N GLY A 199 10.25 6.84 -2.85
CA GLY A 199 9.52 8.10 -2.85
C GLY A 199 10.37 9.27 -2.36
N LEU A 200 11.11 9.09 -1.26
CA LEU A 200 12.06 10.08 -0.75
C LEU A 200 13.16 10.40 -1.77
N PHE A 201 13.69 9.41 -2.49
CA PHE A 201 14.64 9.66 -3.57
C PHE A 201 14.03 10.56 -4.66
N GLY A 202 12.78 10.32 -5.02
CA GLY A 202 12.04 11.15 -5.98
C GLY A 202 11.91 12.61 -5.55
N THR A 203 11.53 12.86 -4.29
CA THR A 203 11.40 14.23 -3.76
C THR A 203 12.75 14.95 -3.72
N VAL A 204 13.81 14.27 -3.26
CA VAL A 204 15.16 14.84 -3.18
C VAL A 204 15.66 15.22 -4.58
N TRP A 205 15.48 14.33 -5.57
CA TRP A 205 15.85 14.61 -6.95
C TRP A 205 15.06 15.77 -7.55
N GLY A 206 13.74 15.80 -7.34
CA GLY A 206 12.87 16.87 -7.84
C GLY A 206 13.26 18.24 -7.29
N ILE A 207 13.52 18.33 -5.99
CA ILE A 207 13.98 19.58 -5.36
C ILE A 207 15.39 19.95 -5.85
N TYR A 208 16.31 19.00 -5.99
CA TYR A 208 17.63 19.26 -6.55
C TYR A 208 17.57 19.87 -7.96
N HIS A 209 16.74 19.29 -8.84
CA HIS A 209 16.55 19.80 -10.20
C HIS A 209 15.93 21.21 -10.18
N ALA A 210 14.91 21.43 -9.34
CA ALA A 210 14.28 22.74 -9.16
C ALA A 210 15.29 23.82 -8.73
N LEU A 211 16.10 23.54 -7.71
CA LEU A 211 17.13 24.46 -7.21
C LEU A 211 18.22 24.73 -8.25
N THR A 212 18.60 23.71 -9.03
CA THR A 212 19.59 23.87 -10.12
C THR A 212 19.06 24.78 -11.22
N ALA A 213 17.79 24.64 -11.61
CA ALA A 213 17.15 25.48 -12.61
C ALA A 213 17.08 26.96 -12.16
N ILE A 214 16.77 27.21 -10.88
CA ILE A 214 16.78 28.56 -10.31
C ILE A 214 18.19 29.15 -10.28
N GLY A 215 19.19 28.33 -9.92
CA GLY A 215 20.59 28.74 -9.89
C GLY A 215 21.11 29.19 -11.27
N ILE A 216 20.69 28.51 -12.33
CA ILE A 216 21.04 28.88 -13.72
C ILE A 216 20.28 30.14 -14.17
N ALA A 217 19.01 30.30 -13.77
CA ALA A 217 18.18 31.44 -14.18
C ALA A 217 18.57 32.77 -13.49
N GLY A 218 19.31 32.74 -12.38
CA GLY A 218 19.83 33.93 -11.70
C GLY A 218 18.80 34.81 -10.98
N GLN A 219 17.49 34.51 -11.10
CA GLN A 219 16.42 35.15 -10.35
C GLN A 219 15.59 34.11 -9.59
N ALA A 220 15.60 34.21 -8.26
CA ALA A 220 14.75 33.41 -7.39
C ALA A 220 13.42 34.14 -7.17
N SER A 221 12.46 33.99 -8.09
CA SER A 221 11.07 34.40 -7.87
C SER A 221 10.21 33.20 -7.44
N ILE A 222 9.31 33.41 -6.48
CA ILE A 222 8.49 32.33 -5.88
C ILE A 222 7.65 31.58 -6.93
N ASP A 223 7.21 32.30 -7.96
CA ASP A 223 6.45 31.75 -9.09
C ASP A 223 7.24 30.73 -9.91
N LYS A 224 8.58 30.82 -9.91
CA LYS A 224 9.47 29.86 -10.59
C LYS A 224 9.83 28.64 -9.73
N VAL A 225 9.64 28.73 -8.42
CA VAL A 225 10.00 27.65 -7.47
C VAL A 225 8.79 26.81 -7.07
N ALA A 226 7.61 27.42 -6.96
CA ALA A 226 6.42 26.79 -6.40
C ALA A 226 5.94 25.57 -7.20
N GLY A 227 6.02 25.60 -8.54
CA GLY A 227 5.64 24.47 -9.38
C GLY A 227 6.55 23.26 -9.18
N PRO A 228 7.84 23.33 -9.53
CA PRO A 228 8.75 22.19 -9.46
C PRO A 228 8.89 21.58 -8.06
N VAL A 229 8.86 22.40 -7.00
CA VAL A 229 8.93 21.90 -5.61
C VAL A 229 7.63 21.22 -5.21
N GLY A 230 6.47 21.74 -5.62
CA GLY A 230 5.18 21.09 -5.41
C GLY A 230 5.08 19.73 -6.11
N GLU A 231 5.60 19.63 -7.34
CA GLU A 231 5.68 18.36 -8.08
C GLU A 231 6.60 17.34 -7.41
N ALA A 232 7.70 17.79 -6.79
CA ALA A 232 8.59 16.90 -6.06
C ALA A 232 7.86 16.27 -4.85
N LEU A 233 7.11 17.07 -4.09
CA LEU A 233 6.41 16.64 -2.87
C LEU A 233 5.31 15.59 -3.09
N ILE A 234 4.79 15.44 -4.32
CA ILE A 234 3.79 14.40 -4.63
C ILE A 234 4.38 12.98 -4.69
N MET A 235 5.70 12.83 -4.69
CA MET A 235 6.38 11.53 -4.82
C MET A 235 6.47 10.73 -3.52
N THR A 236 6.19 11.36 -2.37
CA THR A 236 6.12 10.72 -1.04
C THR A 236 4.69 10.55 -0.58
#